data_AF-A0A258ZNQ1-F1
#
_entry.id   AF-A0A258ZNQ1-F1
#
_cell.length_a   1.000
_cell.length_b   1.000
_cell.length_c   1.000
_cell.angle_alpha   90.00
_cell.angle_beta   90.00
_cell.angle_gamma   90.00
#
_symmetry.space_group_name_H-M   'P 1'
#
loop_
_entity.id
_entity.type
_entity.pdbx_description
1 polymer ?
#
loop_
_entity_poly.entity_id
_entity_poly.type
_entity_poly.pdbx_seq_one_letter_code
_entity_poly.pdbx_strand_id
1 'polypeptide(L)'
;MQFLHTLNGLLEHVKNVERETIGLTQEAQLRFVRFLDKNGLSVDDETLEAMQYQDIIAQQLSATIEAIESAQEHMQYFMHAFSEDDAIAAQSIEKMHGKLTNALEKAKQKHSAFSGKVNREDDDDGIEFF
;
A
#
# COMPACT_ATOMS: atom_id res chain seq x y z
N MET A 1 -13.43 -19.83 13.07
CA MET A 1 -14.22 -19.08 12.06
C MET A 1 -14.51 -17.63 12.44
N GLN A 2 -15.04 -17.33 13.64
CA GLN A 2 -15.35 -15.96 14.08
C GLN A 2 -14.14 -15.01 14.03
N PHE A 3 -12.96 -15.48 14.46
CA PHE A 3 -11.70 -14.73 14.35
C PHE A 3 -11.36 -14.30 12.91
N LEU A 4 -11.50 -15.20 11.93
CA LEU A 4 -11.19 -14.88 10.53
C LEU A 4 -12.19 -13.90 9.92
N HIS A 5 -13.46 -13.98 10.32
CA HIS A 5 -14.45 -12.97 9.95
C HIS A 5 -14.08 -11.59 10.52
N THR A 6 -13.69 -11.52 11.81
CA THR A 6 -13.26 -10.27 12.44
C THR A 6 -12.00 -9.71 11.78
N LEU A 7 -11.01 -10.56 11.49
CA LEU A 7 -9.78 -10.17 10.79
C LEU A 7 -10.08 -9.66 9.37
N ASN A 8 -10.93 -10.36 8.62
CA ASN A 8 -11.34 -9.91 7.29
C ASN A 8 -12.07 -8.56 7.34
N GLY A 9 -12.94 -8.35 8.34
CA GLY A 9 -13.61 -7.06 8.55
C GLY A 9 -12.65 -5.92 8.89
N LEU A 10 -11.62 -6.19 9.70
CA LEU A 10 -10.57 -5.20 10.01
C LEU A 10 -9.75 -4.84 8.76
N LEU A 11 -9.34 -5.85 7.98
CA LEU A 11 -8.60 -5.65 6.73
C LEU A 11 -9.42 -4.86 5.70
N GLU A 12 -10.73 -5.12 5.59
CA GLU A 12 -11.61 -4.34 4.71
C GLU A 12 -11.71 -2.89 5.16
N HIS A 13 -11.81 -2.65 6.47
CA HIS A 13 -11.81 -1.30 7.02
C HIS A 13 -10.52 -0.54 6.69
N VAL A 14 -9.35 -1.18 6.86
CA VAL A 14 -8.05 -0.57 6.52
C VAL A 14 -8.00 -0.18 5.05
N LYS A 15 -8.37 -1.08 4.12
CA LYS A 15 -8.41 -0.75 2.68
C LYS A 15 -9.32 0.44 2.39
N ASN A 16 -10.48 0.53 3.04
CA ASN A 16 -11.40 1.64 2.82
C ASN A 16 -10.79 2.97 3.28
N VAL A 17 -10.14 3.00 4.45
CA VAL A 17 -9.42 4.19 4.93
C VAL A 17 -8.27 4.56 3.96
N GLU A 18 -7.52 3.59 3.44
CA GLU A 18 -6.45 3.83 2.47
C GLU A 18 -6.99 4.41 1.15
N ARG A 19 -8.10 3.85 0.62
CA ARG A 19 -8.77 4.38 -0.59
C ARG A 19 -9.29 5.80 -0.40
N GLU A 20 -9.92 6.07 0.74
CA GLU A 20 -10.39 7.42 1.08
C GLU A 20 -9.22 8.40 1.19
N THR A 21 -8.11 7.98 1.81
CA THR A 21 -6.90 8.81 1.96
C THR A 21 -6.24 9.12 0.62
N ILE A 22 -6.18 8.15 -0.30
CA ILE A 22 -5.74 8.38 -1.68
C ILE A 22 -6.63 9.44 -2.34
N GLY A 23 -7.96 9.31 -2.24
CA GLY A 23 -8.91 10.26 -2.80
C GLY A 23 -8.73 11.68 -2.25
N LEU A 24 -8.56 11.82 -0.93
CA LEU A 24 -8.30 13.11 -0.29
C LEU A 24 -6.98 13.74 -0.75
N THR A 25 -5.93 12.92 -0.92
CA THR A 25 -4.61 13.38 -1.38
C THR A 25 -4.70 13.91 -2.82
N GLN A 26 -5.36 13.17 -3.71
CA GLN A 26 -5.59 13.58 -5.10
C GLN A 26 -6.43 14.86 -5.18
N GLU A 27 -7.48 14.97 -4.36
CA GLU A 27 -8.30 16.18 -4.31
C GLU A 27 -7.51 17.39 -3.80
N ALA A 28 -6.68 17.20 -2.77
CA ALA A 28 -5.83 18.25 -2.23
C ALA A 28 -4.83 18.76 -3.29
N GLN A 29 -4.18 17.84 -4.01
CA GLN A 29 -3.24 18.19 -5.09
C GLN A 29 -3.94 18.96 -6.21
N LEU A 30 -5.14 18.54 -6.63
CA LEU A 30 -5.92 19.22 -7.65
C LEU A 30 -6.34 20.64 -7.22
N ARG A 31 -6.75 20.80 -5.95
CA ARG A 31 -7.08 22.12 -5.37
C ARG A 31 -5.85 23.02 -5.32
N PHE A 32 -4.68 22.48 -5.00
CA PHE A 32 -3.42 23.21 -4.98
C PHE A 32 -3.00 23.69 -6.37
N VAL A 33 -3.04 22.81 -7.39
CA VAL A 33 -2.76 23.19 -8.78
C VAL A 33 -3.71 24.30 -9.26
N ARG A 34 -5.01 24.17 -8.99
CA ARG A 34 -5.99 25.23 -9.32
C ARG A 34 -5.69 26.56 -8.62
N PHE A 35 -5.18 26.52 -7.40
CA PHE A 35 -4.77 27.72 -6.68
C PHE A 35 -3.56 28.39 -7.35
N LEU A 36 -2.56 27.62 -7.77
CA LEU A 36 -1.40 28.12 -8.49
C LEU A 36 -1.81 28.78 -9.81
N ASP A 37 -2.61 28.07 -10.63
CA ASP A 37 -3.11 28.56 -11.92
C ASP A 37 -3.90 29.87 -11.76
N LYS A 38 -4.81 29.92 -10.78
CA LYS A 38 -5.65 31.09 -10.52
C LYS A 38 -4.84 32.33 -10.16
N ASN A 39 -3.68 32.15 -9.53
CA ASN A 39 -2.83 33.26 -9.08
C ASN A 39 -1.62 33.49 -9.99
N GLY A 40 -1.47 32.73 -11.09
CA GLY A 40 -0.33 32.84 -11.99
C GLY A 40 1.01 32.49 -11.32
N LEU A 41 0.98 31.58 -10.34
CA LEU A 41 2.16 31.15 -9.61
C LEU A 41 2.83 29.98 -10.33
N SER A 42 4.15 30.03 -10.46
CA SER A 42 4.95 28.88 -10.88
C SER A 42 5.31 28.00 -9.68
N VAL A 43 5.46 26.70 -9.94
CA VAL A 43 5.97 25.73 -8.98
C VAL A 43 7.49 25.80 -8.98
N ASP A 44 8.11 25.97 -7.82
CA ASP A 44 9.56 25.82 -7.64
C ASP A 44 9.91 24.34 -7.36
N ASP A 45 11.21 24.03 -7.35
CA ASP A 45 11.67 22.64 -7.21
C ASP A 45 11.23 22.01 -5.87
N GLU A 46 11.23 22.78 -4.77
CA GLU A 46 10.79 22.31 -3.45
C GLU A 46 9.29 21.97 -3.44
N THR A 47 8.46 22.83 -4.07
CA THR A 47 7.03 22.56 -4.19
C THR A 47 6.77 21.36 -5.11
N LEU A 48 7.55 21.21 -6.19
CA LEU A 48 7.45 20.07 -7.09
C LEU A 48 7.79 18.75 -6.38
N GLU A 49 8.85 18.76 -5.58
CA GLU A 49 9.25 17.61 -4.75
C GLU A 49 8.17 17.25 -3.72
N ALA A 50 7.56 18.25 -3.06
CA ALA A 50 6.44 18.03 -2.15
C ALA A 50 5.22 17.40 -2.86
N MET A 51 4.95 17.79 -4.12
CA MET A 51 3.91 17.15 -4.93
C MET A 51 4.26 15.70 -5.30
N GLN A 52 5.54 15.40 -5.54
CA GLN A 52 6.00 14.03 -5.78
C GLN A 52 5.83 13.15 -4.53
N TYR A 53 6.08 13.68 -3.32
CA TYR A 53 5.82 12.95 -2.07
C TYR A 53 4.35 12.56 -1.92
N GLN A 54 3.41 13.41 -2.33
CA GLN A 54 1.99 13.08 -2.31
C GLN A 54 1.64 11.90 -3.23
N ASP A 55 2.22 11.88 -4.43
CA ASP A 55 2.03 10.76 -5.37
C ASP A 55 2.62 9.46 -4.81
N ILE A 56 3.83 9.53 -4.25
CA ILE A 56 4.48 8.39 -3.58
C ILE A 56 3.61 7.84 -2.45
N ILE A 57 3.03 8.71 -1.61
CA ILE A 57 2.11 8.28 -0.53
C ILE A 57 0.92 7.52 -1.13
N ALA A 58 0.29 8.06 -2.19
CA ALA A 58 -0.85 7.41 -2.83
C ALA A 58 -0.47 6.02 -3.41
N GLN A 59 0.71 5.90 -4.01
CA GLN A 59 1.22 4.62 -4.52
C GLN A 59 1.46 3.60 -3.39
N GLN A 60 2.02 4.03 -2.25
CA GLN A 60 2.25 3.13 -1.10
C GLN A 60 0.93 2.64 -0.47
N LEU A 61 -0.06 3.52 -0.37
CA LEU A 61 -1.40 3.15 0.09
C LEU A 61 -2.02 2.12 -0.88
N SER A 62 -1.86 2.33 -2.19
CA SER A 62 -2.35 1.39 -3.21
C SER A 62 -1.67 0.02 -3.12
N ALA A 63 -0.35 -0.01 -2.93
CA ALA A 63 0.41 -1.25 -2.74
C ALA A 63 -0.01 -2.00 -1.46
N THR A 64 -0.42 -1.28 -0.42
CA THR A 64 -0.90 -1.88 0.84
C THR A 64 -2.29 -2.48 0.65
N ILE A 65 -3.19 -1.81 -0.08
CA ILE A 65 -4.48 -2.35 -0.51
C ILE A 65 -4.29 -3.68 -1.25
N GLU A 66 -3.41 -3.74 -2.24
CA GLU A 66 -3.12 -4.96 -3.02
C GLU A 66 -2.62 -6.11 -2.13
N ALA A 67 -1.74 -5.82 -1.17
CA ALA A 67 -1.23 -6.81 -0.23
C ALA A 67 -2.36 -7.35 0.67
N ILE A 68 -3.27 -6.47 1.11
CA ILE A 68 -4.43 -6.86 1.91
C ILE A 68 -5.39 -7.72 1.08
N GLU A 69 -5.68 -7.35 -0.17
CA GLU A 69 -6.55 -8.13 -1.06
C GLU A 69 -5.99 -9.54 -1.28
N SER A 70 -4.68 -9.67 -1.52
CA SER A 70 -4.03 -10.97 -1.62
C SER A 70 -4.15 -11.81 -0.34
N ALA A 71 -4.00 -11.17 0.83
CA ALA A 71 -4.20 -11.84 2.11
C ALA A 71 -5.65 -12.31 2.31
N GLN A 72 -6.63 -11.49 1.94
CA GLN A 72 -8.05 -11.82 2.03
C GLN A 72 -8.45 -12.95 1.09
N GLU A 73 -7.92 -12.97 -0.13
CA GLU A 73 -8.13 -14.07 -1.08
C GLU A 73 -7.64 -15.40 -0.49
N HIS A 74 -6.44 -15.40 0.11
CA HIS A 74 -5.90 -16.58 0.79
C HIS A 74 -6.70 -17.00 2.02
N MET A 75 -7.26 -16.04 2.78
CA MET A 75 -8.18 -16.35 3.88
C MET A 75 -9.52 -16.92 3.39
N GLN A 76 -10.05 -16.49 2.24
CA GLN A 76 -11.27 -17.05 1.67
C GLN A 76 -11.06 -18.50 1.22
N TYR A 77 -9.96 -18.80 0.52
CA TYR A 77 -9.60 -20.18 0.17
C TYR A 77 -9.55 -21.07 1.40
N PHE A 78 -8.99 -20.55 2.49
CA PHE A 78 -8.95 -21.23 3.77
C PHE A 78 -10.36 -21.46 4.33
N MET A 79 -11.19 -20.42 4.42
CA MET A 79 -12.56 -20.55 4.94
C MET A 79 -13.42 -21.56 4.15
N HIS A 80 -13.18 -21.73 2.85
CA HIS A 80 -13.87 -22.70 2.01
C HIS A 80 -13.29 -24.12 2.06
N ALA A 81 -11.96 -24.29 2.19
CA ALA A 81 -11.34 -25.60 2.36
C ALA A 81 -11.63 -26.24 3.74
N PHE A 82 -12.05 -25.42 4.70
CA PHE A 82 -12.27 -25.78 6.11
C PHE A 82 -13.61 -26.44 6.43
N SER A 83 -14.53 -26.60 5.47
CA SER A 83 -15.80 -27.28 5.76
C SER A 83 -15.66 -28.79 5.96
N GLU A 84 -14.48 -29.41 5.76
CA GLU A 84 -14.37 -30.87 5.72
C GLU A 84 -13.23 -31.57 6.52
N ASP A 85 -12.17 -30.93 7.06
CA ASP A 85 -11.18 -31.70 7.87
C ASP A 85 -10.19 -30.88 8.75
N ASP A 86 -9.95 -31.32 10.00
CA ASP A 86 -9.08 -30.65 11.00
C ASP A 86 -7.57 -30.85 10.75
N ALA A 87 -7.15 -31.91 10.05
CA ALA A 87 -5.74 -32.12 9.70
C ALA A 87 -5.29 -31.19 8.55
N ILE A 88 -6.19 -30.93 7.60
CA ILE A 88 -5.99 -29.97 6.51
C ILE A 88 -5.91 -28.55 7.07
N ALA A 89 -6.59 -28.31 8.20
CA ALA A 89 -6.60 -27.02 8.86
C ALA A 89 -5.22 -26.57 9.35
N ALA A 90 -4.51 -27.44 10.07
CA ALA A 90 -3.17 -27.13 10.60
C ALA A 90 -2.17 -26.83 9.48
N GLN A 91 -2.17 -27.64 8.41
CA GLN A 91 -1.27 -27.48 7.28
C GLN A 91 -1.57 -26.21 6.46
N SER A 92 -2.84 -25.80 6.42
CA SER A 92 -3.27 -24.59 5.73
C SER A 92 -2.95 -23.32 6.53
N ILE A 93 -3.02 -23.36 7.87
CA ILE A 93 -2.56 -22.26 8.73
C ILE A 93 -1.07 -22.02 8.52
N GLU A 94 -0.29 -23.10 8.45
CA GLU A 94 1.15 -23.02 8.21
C GLU A 94 1.47 -22.42 6.82
N LYS A 95 0.73 -22.81 5.77
CA LYS A 95 0.85 -22.19 4.44
C LYS A 95 0.46 -20.71 4.44
N MET A 96 -0.62 -20.35 5.12
CA MET A 96 -1.07 -18.96 5.25
C MET A 96 0.00 -18.12 5.97
N HIS A 97 0.53 -18.62 7.08
CA HIS A 97 1.62 -17.98 7.80
C HIS A 97 2.85 -17.75 6.90
N GLY A 98 3.25 -18.76 6.10
CA GLY A 98 4.34 -18.63 5.14
C GLY A 98 4.08 -17.56 4.07
N LYS A 99 2.87 -17.50 3.50
CA LYS A 99 2.51 -16.49 2.49
C LYS A 99 2.44 -15.07 3.08
N LEU A 100 1.86 -14.91 4.27
CA LEU A 100 1.82 -13.63 4.98
C LEU A 100 3.24 -13.16 5.35
N THR A 101 4.11 -14.07 5.77
CA THR A 101 5.52 -13.76 6.04
C THR A 101 6.24 -13.28 4.78
N ASN A 102 6.01 -13.94 3.63
CA ASN A 102 6.59 -13.50 2.36
C ASN A 102 6.04 -12.15 1.89
N ALA A 103 4.73 -11.91 2.04
CA ALA A 103 4.11 -10.62 1.72
C ALA A 103 4.68 -9.51 2.61
N LEU A 104 4.85 -9.78 3.91
CA LEU A 104 5.47 -8.89 4.87
C LEU A 104 6.93 -8.57 4.50
N GLU A 105 7.73 -9.59 4.11
CA GLU A 105 9.11 -9.33 3.68
C GLU A 105 9.19 -8.55 2.37
N LYS A 106 8.28 -8.79 1.41
CA LYS A 106 8.20 -7.94 0.21
C LYS A 106 7.85 -6.50 0.56
N ALA A 107 6.92 -6.28 1.50
CA ALA A 107 6.58 -4.93 1.97
C ALA A 107 7.79 -4.25 2.65
N LYS A 108 8.52 -4.97 3.51
CA LYS A 108 9.76 -4.48 4.14
C LYS A 108 10.86 -4.20 3.12
N GLN A 109 11.01 -5.04 2.09
CA GLN A 109 11.96 -4.82 1.01
C GLN A 109 11.61 -3.59 0.19
N LYS A 110 10.33 -3.39 -0.15
CA LYS A 110 9.84 -2.17 -0.80
C LYS A 110 10.12 -0.93 0.05
N HIS A 111 9.83 -0.98 1.35
CA HIS A 111 10.17 0.08 2.29
C HIS A 111 11.69 0.34 2.38
N SER A 112 12.51 -0.72 2.42
CA SER A 112 13.96 -0.60 2.56
C SER A 112 14.63 -0.05 1.29
N ALA A 113 14.20 -0.52 0.11
CA ALA A 113 14.62 0.00 -1.18
C ALA A 113 14.27 1.50 -1.34
N PHE A 114 13.20 1.94 -0.68
CA PHE A 114 12.78 3.33 -0.62
C PHE A 114 13.62 4.14 0.39
N SER A 115 13.85 3.63 1.61
CA SER A 115 14.65 4.31 2.64
C SER A 115 16.12 4.54 2.26
N GLY A 116 16.64 3.78 1.29
CA GLY A 116 18.00 3.89 0.79
C GLY A 116 18.23 4.98 -0.27
N LYS A 117 17.17 5.65 -0.77
CA LYS A 117 17.27 6.62 -1.87
C LYS A 117 16.96 8.07 -1.49
N VAL A 118 16.51 8.34 -0.27
CA VAL A 118 16.16 9.70 0.18
C VAL A 118 17.38 10.49 0.68
N ASN A 119 18.53 9.83 0.95
CA ASN A 119 19.72 10.46 1.56
C ASN A 119 21.03 10.23 0.78
N ARG A 120 21.03 10.31 -0.56
CA ARG A 120 22.30 10.46 -1.30
C ARG A 120 22.34 11.84 -1.95
N GLU A 121 22.98 12.77 -1.26
CA GLU A 121 23.32 14.13 -1.73
C GLU A 121 24.37 14.14 -2.86
N ASP A 122 24.67 13.02 -3.55
CA ASP A 122 25.87 12.93 -4.41
C ASP A 122 25.73 12.16 -5.74
N ASP A 123 24.55 11.75 -6.21
CA ASP A 123 24.43 11.16 -7.56
C ASP A 123 23.47 11.98 -8.44
N ASP A 124 24.08 12.84 -9.26
CA ASP A 124 23.56 13.57 -10.43
C ASP A 124 23.20 12.62 -11.60
N ASP A 125 22.59 11.48 -11.29
CA ASP A 125 22.04 10.58 -12.30
C ASP A 125 20.52 10.55 -12.13
N GLY A 126 19.89 11.40 -12.94
CA GLY A 126 18.45 11.50 -13.11
C GLY A 126 17.81 10.12 -13.12
N ILE A 127 16.84 9.93 -12.23
CA ILE A 127 16.12 8.67 -12.15
C ILE A 127 15.26 8.52 -13.41
N GLU A 128 15.72 7.74 -14.39
CA GLU A 128 14.87 7.26 -15.47
C GLU A 128 13.88 6.22 -14.91
N PHE A 129 12.60 6.53 -14.95
CA PHE A 129 11.52 5.58 -14.70
C PHE A 129 10.85 5.20 -16.04
N PHE A 130 10.85 3.90 -16.34
CA PHE A 130 10.10 3.26 -17.42
C PHE A 130 8.59 3.27 -17.16
#